data_AF-U2JTB2-F1
#
_entry.id   AF-U2JTB2-F1
#
_cell.length_a   1.000
_cell.length_b   1.000
_cell.length_c   1.000
_cell.angle_alpha   90.00
_cell.angle_beta   90.00
_cell.angle_gamma   90.00
#
_symmetry.space_group_name_H-M   'P 1'
#
loop_
_entity.id
_entity.type
_entity.pdbx_description
1 polymer ?
#
loop_
_entity_poly.entity_id
_entity_poly.type
_entity_poly.pdbx_seq_one_letter_code
_entity_poly.pdbx_strand_id
1 'polypeptide(L)' 'MLTIKRVSYKIFVDNKDLQMYLTKNKEKVCETMKSVVSVNEYKEYPNAQVRKLTAEEVEAYMAER' A
#
# COMPACT_ATOMS: atom_id res chain seq x y z
N MET A 1 20.09 5.58 -17.60
CA MET A 1 18.70 5.08 -17.61
C MET A 1 18.13 5.25 -16.22
N LEU A 2 17.05 6.01 -16.04
CA LEU A 2 16.39 6.15 -14.74
C LEU A 2 15.46 4.93 -14.57
N THR A 3 15.81 4.02 -13.66
CA THR A 3 14.93 2.91 -13.28
C THR A 3 13.82 3.46 -12.39
N ILE A 4 12.61 3.60 -12.91
CA ILE A 4 11.45 4.00 -12.11
C ILE A 4 11.10 2.82 -11.21
N LYS A 5 11.41 2.92 -9.92
CA LYS A 5 11.16 1.86 -8.95
C LYS A 5 9.75 2.00 -8.38
N ARG A 6 8.97 0.92 -8.41
CA ARG A 6 7.63 0.88 -7.81
C ARG A 6 7.69 1.22 -6.31
N VAL A 7 6.86 2.17 -5.88
CA VAL A 7 6.67 2.50 -4.47
C VAL A 7 5.63 1.54 -3.88
N SER A 8 6.01 0.85 -2.81
CA SER A 8 5.09 -0.01 -2.06
C SER A 8 4.66 0.69 -0.77
N TYR A 9 3.36 0.66 -0.49
CA TYR A 9 2.78 1.18 0.75
C TYR A 9 2.34 0.03 1.64
N LYS A 10 2.30 0.30 2.95
CA LYS A 10 1.75 -0.62 3.94
C LYS A 10 0.58 0.06 4.64
N ILE A 11 -0.55 -0.64 4.68
CA ILE A 11 -1.79 -0.15 5.26
C ILE A 11 -1.88 -0.71 6.68
N PHE A 12 -2.23 0.15 7.64
CA PHE A 12 -2.45 -0.19 9.05
C PHE A 12 -3.86 0.22 9.44
N VAL A 13 -4.46 -0.51 10.39
CA VAL A 13 -5.78 -0.18 10.92
C VAL A 13 -5.70 1.11 11.73
N ASP A 14 -4.67 1.23 12.57
CA ASP A 14 -4.41 2.45 13.33
C ASP A 14 -2.91 2.72 13.56
N ASN A 15 -2.63 3.81 14.29
CA ASN A 15 -1.28 4.21 14.65
C ASN A 15 -0.60 3.25 15.64
N LYS A 16 -1.34 2.49 16.45
CA LYS A 16 -0.77 1.51 17.38
C LYS A 16 -0.19 0.33 16.60
N ASP A 17 -0.90 -0.14 15.58
CA ASP A 17 -0.39 -1.18 14.67
C ASP A 17 0.86 -0.72 13.92
N LEU A 18 0.89 0.55 13.48
CA LEU A 18 2.09 1.16 12.89
C LEU A 18 3.26 1.16 13.89
N GLN A 19 3.05 1.60 15.13
CA GLN A 19 4.11 1.62 16.16
C GLN A 19 4.65 0.21 16.46
N MET A 20 3.76 -0.77 16.61
CA MET A 20 4.15 -2.17 16.83
C MET A 20 4.96 -2.72 15.65
N TYR A 21 4.60 -2.35 14.43
CA TYR A 21 5.36 -2.72 13.23
C TYR A 21 6.75 -2.08 13.22
N LEU A 22 6.87 -0.78 13.44
CA LEU A 22 8.16 -0.06 13.43
C LEU A 22 9.11 -0.59 14.51
N THR A 23 8.58 -0.93 15.69
CA THR A 23 9.39 -1.53 16.78
C THR A 23 10.04 -2.86 16.36
N LYS A 24 9.36 -3.63 15.51
CA LYS A 24 9.84 -4.92 14.99
C LYS A 24 10.71 -4.80 13.73
N ASN A 25 10.68 -3.65 13.04
CA ASN A 25 11.33 -3.45 11.73
C ASN A 25 12.15 -2.15 11.77
N LYS A 26 13.34 -2.22 12.37
CA LYS A 26 14.17 -1.04 12.70
C LYS A 26 14.69 -0.28 11.48
N GLU A 27 14.70 -0.92 10.32
CA GLU A 27 15.07 -0.33 9.04
C GLU A 27 13.93 0.47 8.39
N LYS A 28 12.75 0.45 8.98
CA LYS A 28 11.58 1.22 8.54
C LYS A 28 11.37 2.43 9.44
N VAL A 29 11.09 3.57 8.82
CA VAL A 29 10.83 4.83 9.53
C VAL A 29 9.57 5.46 8.95
N CYS A 30 8.76 6.04 9.83
CA CYS A 30 7.63 6.90 9.46
C CYS A 30 7.79 8.22 10.22
N GLU A 31 8.46 9.18 9.61
CA GLU A 31 8.88 10.43 10.28
C GLU A 31 7.70 11.22 10.85
N THR A 32 6.58 11.27 10.11
CA THR A 32 5.41 12.06 10.49
C THR A 32 4.44 11.31 11.40
N MET A 33 4.60 9.98 11.54
CA MET A 33 3.62 9.08 12.20
C MET A 33 2.18 9.29 11.69
N LYS A 34 2.05 9.67 10.42
CA LYS A 34 0.78 9.95 9.75
C LYS A 34 0.69 9.14 8.47
N SER A 35 -0.49 8.60 8.21
CA SER A 35 -0.78 7.99 6.91
C SER A 35 -0.79 9.05 5.81
N VAL A 36 -0.39 8.64 4.61
CA VAL A 36 -0.53 9.48 3.40
C VAL A 36 -2.01 9.59 3.01
N VAL A 37 -2.81 8.58 3.35
CA VAL A 37 -4.26 8.51 3.10
C VAL A 37 -4.94 7.91 4.34
N SER A 38 -6.00 8.55 4.81
CA SER A 38 -6.91 8.01 5.82
C SER A 38 -8.34 8.30 5.39
N VAL A 39 -9.19 7.27 5.44
CA VAL A 39 -10.63 7.43 5.23
C VAL A 39 -11.30 6.94 6.52
N ASN A 40 -12.03 7.84 7.19
CA ASN A 40 -12.63 7.54 8.50
C ASN A 40 -13.84 6.60 8.37
N GLU A 41 -14.52 6.63 7.22
CA GLU A 41 -15.72 5.86 6.96
C GLU A 41 -15.62 5.15 5.62
N TYR A 42 -16.36 4.05 5.49
CA TYR A 42 -16.44 3.36 4.20
C TYR A 42 -17.01 4.31 3.14
N LYS A 43 -16.29 4.41 2.01
CA LYS A 43 -16.73 5.14 0.84
C LYS A 43 -16.77 4.19 -0.35
N GLU A 44 -17.94 4.03 -0.93
CA GLU A 44 -18.10 3.28 -2.16
C GLU A 44 -17.56 4.09 -3.34
N TYR A 45 -16.75 3.45 -4.18
CA TYR A 45 -16.23 4.04 -5.40
C TYR A 45 -16.94 3.36 -6.58
N PRO A 46 -17.71 4.09 -7.40
CA PRO A 46 -18.62 3.49 -8.39
C PRO A 46 -17.97 2.51 -9.39
N ASN A 47 -16.65 2.65 -9.61
CA ASN A 47 -15.88 1.84 -10.54
C ASN A 47 -14.91 0.86 -9.83
N ALA A 48 -14.98 0.74 -8.51
CA ALA A 48 -14.15 -0.20 -7.78
C ALA A 48 -14.78 -1.59 -7.81
N GLN A 49 -13.99 -2.59 -8.21
CA GLN A 49 -14.40 -3.98 -8.20
C GLN A 49 -13.34 -4.82 -7.46
N VAL A 50 -13.80 -5.63 -6.52
CA VAL A 50 -12.98 -6.70 -5.94
C VAL A 50 -13.20 -7.95 -6.78
N ARG A 51 -12.24 -8.27 -7.66
CA ARG A 51 -12.23 -9.51 -8.44
C ARG A 51 -10.82 -10.08 -8.57
N LYS A 52 -10.74 -11.35 -8.93
CA LYS A 52 -9.47 -11.99 -9.28
C LYS A 52 -9.00 -11.47 -10.65
N LEU A 53 -7.69 -11.22 -10.77
CA LEU A 53 -7.05 -10.90 -12.04
C LEU A 53 -6.93 -12.15 -12.93
N THR A 54 -6.97 -11.98 -14.24
CA THR A 54 -6.62 -13.04 -15.19
C THR A 54 -5.12 -13.27 -15.22
N ALA A 55 -4.67 -14.36 -15.84
CA ALA A 55 -3.25 -14.64 -15.99
C ALA A 55 -2.54 -13.53 -16.78
N GLU A 56 -3.17 -13.05 -17.85
CA GLU A 56 -2.64 -11.98 -18.70
C GLU A 56 -2.50 -10.65 -17.94
N GLU A 57 -3.48 -10.31 -17.10
CA GLU A 57 -3.43 -9.11 -16.25
C GLU A 57 -2.33 -9.21 -15.20
N VAL A 58 -2.08 -10.40 -14.65
CA VAL A 58 -0.98 -10.63 -13.71
C VAL A 58 0.38 -10.45 -14.40
N GLU A 59 0.58 -11.03 -15.59
CA GLU A 59 1.83 -10.88 -16.34
C GLU A 59 2.10 -9.41 -16.69
N ALA A 60 1.08 -8.67 -17.15
CA ALA A 60 1.20 -7.24 -17.41
C ALA A 60 1.60 -6.46 -16.15
N TYR A 61 0.94 -6.72 -15.02
CA TYR A 61 1.26 -6.09 -13.74
C TYR A 61 2.69 -6.37 -13.26
N MET A 62 3.22 -7.58 -13.51
CA MET A 62 4.59 -7.94 -13.15
C MET A 62 5.62 -7.29 -14.05
N ALA A 63 5.28 -6.99 -15.31
CA ALA A 63 6.13 -6.30 -16.27
C ALA A 63 6.28 -4.78 -15.99
N GLU A 64 5.34 -4.17 -15.27
CA GLU A 64 5.43 -2.75 -14.82
C GLU A 64 6.48 -2.49 -13.73
N ARG A 65 7.27 -3.51 -13.34
CA ARG A 65 8.14 -3.51 -12.17
C ARG A 65 9.51 -2.87 -12.38
#